data_AF-A0A1G0K327-F1
#
_entry.id   AF-A0A1G0K327-F1
#
_cell.length_a   1.000
_cell.length_b   1.000
_cell.length_c   1.000
_cell.angle_alpha   90.00
_cell.angle_beta   90.00
_cell.angle_gamma   90.00
#
_symmetry.space_group_name_H-M   'P 1'
#
loop_
_entity.id
_entity.type
_entity.pdbx_description
1 polymer ?
#
loop_
_entity_poly.entity_id
_entity_poly.type
_entity_poly.pdbx_seq_one_letter_code
_entity_poly.pdbx_strand_id
1 'polypeptide(L)' 'MNTYYAQALVAPSERNVADTLTATALKADVRNYTYAGVVKLIAARLYQGQTTNFRTPGGGFAPVFTQAP' A
#
# COMPACT_ATOMS: atom_id res chain seq x y z
N MET A 1 2.46 32.74 -1.76
CA MET A 1 1.35 31.89 -2.22
C MET A 1 1.92 30.51 -2.50
N ASN A 2 1.31 29.45 -1.96
CA ASN A 2 1.76 28.09 -2.22
C ASN A 2 1.22 27.59 -3.56
N THR A 3 2.06 26.89 -4.32
CA THR A 3 1.64 26.17 -5.53
C THR A 3 0.95 24.88 -5.10
N TYR A 4 -0.31 24.71 -5.48
CA TYR A 4 -1.05 23.47 -5.29
C TYR A 4 -0.99 22.62 -6.56
N TYR A 5 -0.97 21.30 -6.39
CA TYR A 5 -1.05 20.33 -7.47
C TYR A 5 -2.29 19.47 -7.29
N ALA A 6 -3.02 19.24 -8.37
CA ALA A 6 -4.16 18.34 -8.42
C ALA A 6 -3.86 17.17 -9.36
N GLN A 7 -4.46 16.02 -9.09
CA GLN A 7 -4.34 14.82 -9.91
C GLN A 7 -5.75 14.24 -10.12
N ALA A 8 -5.96 13.58 -11.26
CA ALA A 8 -7.16 12.77 -11.48
C ALA A 8 -7.30 11.70 -10.38
N LEU A 9 -8.54 11.45 -9.95
CA LEU A 9 -8.82 10.44 -8.93
C LEU A 9 -8.55 9.04 -9.49
N VAL A 10 -7.72 8.28 -8.79
CA VAL A 10 -7.50 6.85 -9.05
C VAL A 10 -7.93 6.09 -7.80
N ALA A 11 -8.92 5.20 -7.95
CA ALA A 11 -9.37 4.37 -6.83
C ALA A 11 -8.21 3.46 -6.38
N PRO A 12 -8.01 3.31 -5.06
CA PRO A 12 -6.98 2.42 -4.55
C PRO A 12 -7.35 0.97 -4.83
N SER A 13 -6.34 0.13 -5.10
CA SER A 13 -6.50 -1.32 -5.05
C SER A 13 -6.80 -1.76 -3.62
N GLU A 14 -7.51 -2.87 -3.45
CA GLU A 14 -7.84 -3.42 -2.14
C GLU A 14 -7.42 -4.89 -2.01
N ARG A 15 -7.08 -5.30 -0.78
CA ARG A 15 -6.75 -6.67 -0.43
C ARG A 15 -7.55 -7.10 0.79
N ASN A 16 -8.25 -8.23 0.66
CA ASN A 16 -8.89 -8.87 1.81
C ASN A 16 -7.83 -9.48 2.71
N VAL A 17 -7.84 -9.05 3.97
CA VAL A 17 -7.03 -9.62 5.05
C VAL A 17 -7.98 -10.32 6.00
N ALA A 18 -7.77 -11.61 6.21
CA ALA A 18 -8.44 -12.35 7.26
C ALA A 18 -7.58 -12.26 8.52
N ASP A 19 -8.06 -11.52 9.52
CA ASP A 19 -7.73 -11.87 10.90
C ASP A 19 -8.85 -12.77 11.45
N THR A 20 -8.61 -13.35 12.63
CA THR A 20 -9.27 -14.56 13.15
C THR A 20 -10.80 -14.53 13.31
N LEU A 21 -11.51 -13.44 12.97
CA LEU A 21 -12.97 -13.36 13.11
C LEU A 21 -13.72 -12.70 11.93
N THR A 22 -13.13 -11.81 11.13
CA THR A 22 -13.80 -11.21 9.95
C THR A 22 -12.82 -10.77 8.87
N ALA A 23 -13.04 -11.17 7.62
CA ALA A 23 -12.26 -10.69 6.49
C ALA A 23 -12.53 -9.19 6.24
N THR A 24 -11.49 -8.36 6.30
CA THR A 24 -11.58 -6.92 6.06
C THR A 24 -10.83 -6.56 4.78
N ALA A 25 -11.49 -5.84 3.88
CA ALA A 25 -10.83 -5.24 2.72
C ALA A 25 -10.00 -4.04 3.19
N LEU A 26 -8.69 -4.06 2.93
CA LEU A 26 -7.77 -2.95 3.19
C LEU A 26 -7.24 -2.39 1.88
N LYS A 27 -7.08 -1.07 1.79
CA LYS A 27 -6.43 -0.42 0.64
C LYS A 27 -4.98 -0.86 0.59
N ALA A 28 -4.49 -1.11 -0.61
CA ALA A 28 -3.15 -1.59 -0.88
C ALA A 28 -2.41 -0.62 -1.80
N ASP A 29 -1.18 -0.27 -1.41
CA ASP A 29 -0.21 0.33 -2.30
C ASP A 29 1.10 -0.48 -2.31
N VAL A 30 1.89 -0.32 -3.38
CA VAL A 30 3.21 -0.95 -3.53
C VAL A 30 4.28 0.13 -3.50
N ARG A 31 5.34 -0.13 -2.73
CA ARG A 31 6.46 0.77 -2.50
C ARG A 31 7.75 0.12 -2.98
N ASN A 32 8.36 0.73 -3.99
CA ASN A 32 9.71 0.39 -4.43
C ASN A 32 10.72 1.25 -3.67
N TYR A 33 11.57 0.60 -2.89
CA TYR A 33 12.75 1.23 -2.30
C TYR A 33 13.90 1.12 -3.29
N THR A 34 14.44 2.26 -3.69
CA THR A 34 15.43 2.34 -4.76
C THR A 34 16.74 2.93 -4.26
N TYR A 35 17.84 2.47 -4.84
CA TYR A 35 19.17 3.03 -4.63
C TYR A 35 19.94 2.98 -5.95
N ALA A 36 20.55 4.11 -6.32
CA ALA A 36 21.28 4.29 -7.58
C ALA A 36 20.47 3.87 -8.83
N GLY A 37 19.19 4.27 -8.89
CA GLY A 37 18.29 3.94 -10.00
C GLY A 37 17.80 2.48 -10.05
N VAL A 38 18.18 1.65 -9.07
CA VAL A 38 17.82 0.23 -9.02
C VAL A 38 16.87 -0.05 -7.85
N VAL A 39 15.82 -0.85 -8.08
CA VAL A 39 14.93 -1.34 -7.02
C VAL A 39 15.67 -2.35 -6.15
N LYS A 40 15.71 -2.12 -4.85
CA LYS A 40 16.36 -3.00 -3.86
C LYS A 40 15.38 -3.80 -3.03
N LEU A 41 14.18 -3.25 -2.82
CA LEU A 41 13.10 -3.90 -2.08
C LEU A 41 11.75 -3.42 -2.61
N ILE A 42 10.81 -4.34 -2.68
CA ILE A 42 9.40 -4.07 -2.96
C ILE A 42 8.62 -4.48 -1.70
N ALA A 43 7.83 -3.57 -1.15
CA ALA A 43 6.93 -3.84 -0.04
C ALA A 43 5.53 -3.30 -0.36
N ALA A 44 4.49 -3.92 0.17
CA ALA A 44 3.16 -3.38 0.14
C ALA A 44 2.82 -2.69 1.47
N ARG A 45 1.87 -1.76 1.44
CA ARG A 45 1.26 -1.19 2.65
C ARG A 45 -0.24 -1.39 2.60
N LEU A 46 -0.79 -1.90 3.69
CA LEU A 46 -2.22 -2.11 3.88
C LEU A 46 -2.76 -1.09 4.88
N TYR A 47 -3.84 -0.39 4.53
CA TYR A 47 -4.35 0.71 5.34
C TYR A 47 -5.84 1.00 5.08
N GLN A 48 -6.42 1.83 5.94
CA GLN A 48 -7.73 2.44 5.73
C GLN A 48 -7.68 3.97 5.80
N GLY A 49 -8.70 4.63 5.26
CA GLY A 49 -8.80 6.10 5.22
C GLY A 49 -8.27 6.74 3.92
N GLN A 50 -8.12 8.06 3.94
CA GLN A 50 -7.69 8.87 2.78
C GLN A 50 -6.17 8.78 2.53
N THR A 51 -5.38 8.78 3.60
CA THR A 51 -3.91 8.75 3.54
C THR A 51 -3.35 7.44 4.04
N THR A 52 -2.26 6.97 3.42
CA THR A 52 -1.55 5.79 3.91
C THR A 52 -1.09 5.97 5.36
N ASN A 53 -1.30 4.95 6.19
CA ASN A 53 -0.92 4.94 7.60
C ASN A 53 -0.56 3.53 8.07
N PHE A 54 0.01 3.43 9.28
CA PHE A 54 0.41 2.17 9.91
C PHE A 54 -0.38 1.85 11.19
N ARG A 55 -1.56 2.44 11.36
CA ARG A 55 -2.36 2.30 12.59
C ARG A 55 -3.61 1.45 12.40
N THR A 56 -3.92 1.06 11.16
CA THR A 56 -5.08 0.23 10.85
C THR A 56 -4.82 -1.20 11.37
N PRO A 57 -5.70 -1.77 12.22
CA PRO A 57 -5.64 -3.18 12.59
C PRO A 57 -5.61 -4.08 11.35
N GLY A 58 -4.75 -5.11 11.35
CA GLY A 58 -4.50 -5.95 10.16
C GLY A 58 -3.76 -5.25 9.00
N GLY A 59 -3.45 -3.95 9.15
CA GLY A 59 -2.69 -3.17 8.19
C GLY A 59 -1.18 -3.15 8.48
N GLY A 60 -0.48 -2.18 7.92
CA GLY A 60 0.97 -2.05 8.05
C GLY A 60 1.72 -2.53 6.81
N PHE A 61 2.97 -2.96 6.99
CA PHE A 61 3.75 -3.56 5.91
C PHE A 61 3.22 -4.96 5.57
N ALA A 62 3.16 -5.25 4.28
CA ALA A 62 2.83 -6.56 3.75
C ALA A 62 3.87 -7.01 2.72
N PRO A 63 4.20 -8.31 2.65
CA PRO A 63 5.10 -8.83 1.63
C PRO A 63 4.47 -8.74 0.24
N VAL A 64 5.31 -8.53 -0.78
CA VAL A 64 4.91 -8.66 -2.18
C VAL A 64 5.51 -9.94 -2.72
N PHE A 65 4.65 -10.87 -3.14
CA PHE A 65 5.06 -12.10 -3.79
C PHE A 65 5.01 -11.91 -5.30
N THR A 66 6.12 -12.18 -5.96
CA THR A 66 6.21 -12.23 -7.42
C THR A 66 6.31 -13.68 -7.86
N GLN A 67 5.75 -14.00 -9.03
CA GLN A 67 6.05 -15.29 -9.64
C GLN A 67 7.56 -15.34 -9.96
N ALA A 68 8.16 -16.52 -9.83
CA ALA A 68 9.49 -16.74 -10.38
C ALA A 68 9.42 -16.48 -11.90
N PRO A 69 10.48 -15.89 -12.49
CA PRO A 69 10.52 -15.61 -13.93
C PRO A 69 10.35 -16.87 -14.77
#